data_AF-A0A0D7WAW9-F1
#
_entry.id   AF-A0A0D7WAW9-F1
#
_cell.length_a   1.000
_cell.length_b   1.000
_cell.length_c   1.000
_cell.angle_alpha   90.00
_cell.angle_beta   90.00
_cell.angle_gamma   90.00
#
_symmetry.space_group_name_H-M   'P 1'
#
loop_
_entity.id
_entity.type
_entity.pdbx_description
1 polymer ?
#
loop_
_entity_poly.entity_id
_entity_poly.type
_entity_poly.pdbx_seq_one_letter_code
_entity_poly.pdbx_strand_id
1 'polypeptide(L)'
;MKDKYKKLLIGLVLDALGYVSFIIPGVGEFSDIIWAPVSGWLMTKLYKGKPGKIAGLISVVEEALPGFDVIPTFTLMWIYTYVFNKK
;
A
#
# COMPACT_ATOMS: atom_id res chain seq x y z
N MET A 1 -2.05 -20.30 6.62
CA MET A 1 -2.81 -20.06 5.37
C MET A 1 -3.91 -19.00 5.51
N LYS A 2 -4.77 -19.03 6.54
CA LYS A 2 -5.81 -17.99 6.76
C LYS A 2 -5.26 -16.55 6.80
N ASP A 3 -4.16 -16.32 7.53
CA ASP A 3 -3.56 -14.97 7.63
C ASP A 3 -2.94 -14.46 6.32
N LYS A 4 -2.51 -15.38 5.44
CA LYS A 4 -1.98 -15.02 4.11
C LYS A 4 -3.10 -14.40 3.27
N TYR A 5 -4.23 -15.08 3.13
CA TYR A 5 -5.35 -14.56 2.32
C TYR A 5 -6.03 -13.36 2.97
N LYS A 6 -6.04 -13.27 4.32
CA LYS A 6 -6.51 -12.07 5.02
C LYS A 6 -5.67 -10.84 4.66
N LYS A 7 -4.34 -10.97 4.65
CA LYS A 7 -3.44 -9.88 4.21
C LYS A 7 -3.60 -9.54 2.74
N LEU A 8 -3.87 -10.54 1.88
CA LEU A 8 -4.16 -10.29 0.47
C LEU A 8 -5.40 -9.42 0.32
N LEU A 9 -6.49 -9.80 0.99
CA LEU A 9 -7.75 -9.07 0.95
C LEU A 9 -7.58 -7.64 1.48
N ILE A 10 -6.88 -7.46 2.60
CA ILE A 10 -6.60 -6.13 3.15
C ILE A 10 -5.76 -5.32 2.15
N GLY A 11 -4.71 -5.91 1.56
CA GLY A 11 -3.87 -5.22 0.58
C GLY A 11 -4.65 -4.75 -0.65
N LEU A 12 -5.49 -5.62 -1.22
CA LEU A 12 -6.36 -5.27 -2.35
C LEU A 12 -7.32 -4.13 -2.02
N VAL A 13 -7.90 -4.13 -0.81
CA VAL A 13 -8.78 -3.03 -0.36
C VAL A 13 -7.99 -1.73 -0.19
N LEU A 14 -6.78 -1.78 0.37
CA LEU A 14 -5.95 -0.59 0.55
C LEU A 14 -5.46 -0.01 -0.79
N ASP A 15 -5.03 -0.85 -1.72
CA ASP A 15 -4.65 -0.41 -3.07
C ASP A 15 -5.86 0.20 -3.81
N ALA A 16 -7.05 -0.40 -3.68
CA ALA A 16 -8.27 0.16 -4.26
C ALA A 16 -8.69 1.49 -3.61
N LEU A 17 -8.45 1.68 -2.31
CA LEU A 17 -8.72 2.94 -1.61
C LEU A 17 -7.79 4.07 -2.09
N GLY A 18 -6.51 3.78 -2.33
CA GLY A 18 -5.60 4.72 -2.99
C GLY A 18 -6.12 5.13 -4.36
N TYR A 19 -6.66 4.17 -5.14
CA TYR A 19 -7.23 4.50 -6.45
C TYR A 19 -8.50 5.36 -6.42
N VAL A 20 -9.25 5.38 -5.32
CA VAL A 20 -10.45 6.22 -5.21
C VAL A 20 -10.07 7.72 -5.21
N SER A 21 -8.86 8.07 -4.78
CA SER A 21 -8.31 9.44 -4.87
C SER A 21 -8.34 9.99 -6.30
N PHE A 22 -8.19 9.15 -7.33
CA PHE A 22 -8.23 9.58 -8.74
C PHE A 22 -9.62 9.91 -9.28
N ILE A 23 -10.70 9.44 -8.64
CA ILE A 23 -12.05 9.54 -9.20
C ILE A 23 -12.56 10.99 -9.16
N ILE A 24 -12.07 11.79 -8.19
CA ILE A 24 -12.46 13.19 -8.03
C ILE A 24 -11.21 14.06 -8.12
N PRO A 25 -10.92 14.65 -9.30
CA PRO A 25 -9.80 15.57 -9.48
C PRO A 25 -9.85 16.71 -8.45
N GLY A 26 -8.75 16.95 -7.75
CA GLY A 26 -8.63 17.97 -6.71
C GLY A 26 -9.14 17.57 -5.33
N VAL A 27 -9.76 16.39 -5.13
CA VAL A 27 -9.98 15.81 -3.78
C VAL A 27 -8.90 14.77 -3.47
N GLY A 28 -8.46 14.02 -4.49
CA GLY A 28 -7.36 13.05 -4.40
C GLY A 28 -6.08 13.63 -3.80
N GLU A 29 -5.60 14.73 -4.37
CA GLU A 29 -4.35 15.37 -3.93
C GLU A 29 -4.40 15.86 -2.47
N PHE A 30 -5.59 16.22 -1.94
CA PHE A 30 -5.76 16.56 -0.54
C PHE A 30 -5.87 15.32 0.35
N SER A 31 -6.50 14.25 -0.14
CA SER A 31 -6.53 12.99 0.58
C SER A 31 -5.12 12.39 0.71
N ASP A 32 -4.24 12.58 -0.27
CA ASP A 32 -2.87 12.04 -0.26
C ASP A 32 -2.01 12.61 0.88
N ILE A 33 -2.27 13.83 1.34
CA ILE A 33 -1.61 14.44 2.50
C ILE A 33 -1.80 13.57 3.76
N ILE A 34 -2.98 12.98 3.91
CA ILE A 34 -3.32 12.11 5.05
C ILE A 34 -3.06 10.65 4.68
N TRP A 35 -3.38 10.26 3.46
CA TRP A 35 -3.34 8.87 3.01
C TRP A 35 -1.91 8.37 2.84
N ALA A 36 -0.98 9.17 2.30
CA ALA A 36 0.42 8.78 2.16
C ALA A 36 1.08 8.36 3.48
N PRO A 37 1.02 9.14 4.59
CA PRO A 37 1.59 8.69 5.86
C PRO A 37 0.82 7.49 6.46
N VAL A 38 -0.50 7.41 6.24
CA VAL A 38 -1.33 6.30 6.72
C VAL A 38 -0.99 5.01 5.99
N SER A 39 -0.83 5.03 4.66
CA SER A 39 -0.50 3.88 3.83
C SER A 39 0.86 3.30 4.23
N GLY A 40 1.87 4.15 4.40
CA GLY A 40 3.18 3.75 4.91
C GLY A 40 3.10 3.10 6.29
N TRP A 41 2.35 3.68 7.22
CA TRP A 41 2.16 3.11 8.55
C TRP A 41 1.45 1.75 8.51
N LEU A 42 0.37 1.62 7.73
CA LEU A 42 -0.38 0.38 7.54
C LEU A 42 0.51 -0.72 6.97
N MET A 43 1.40 -0.39 6.03
CA MET A 43 2.36 -1.34 5.47
C MET A 43 3.27 -1.92 6.55
N THR A 44 3.81 -1.07 7.43
CA THR A 44 4.68 -1.54 8.54
C THR A 44 3.92 -2.38 9.57
N LYS A 45 2.60 -2.20 9.70
CA LYS A 45 1.72 -3.01 10.56
C LYS A 45 1.40 -4.37 9.93
N LEU A 46 1.12 -4.40 8.63
CA LEU A 46 0.80 -5.62 7.88
C LEU A 46 2.02 -6.52 7.68
N TYR A 47 3.19 -5.92 7.44
CA TYR A 47 4.45 -6.62 7.19
C TYR A 47 5.49 -6.15 8.19
N LYS A 48 5.83 -7.02 9.14
CA LYS A 48 6.85 -6.70 10.15
C LYS A 48 8.27 -6.85 9.59
N GLY A 49 9.19 -6.07 10.14
CA GLY A 49 10.62 -6.15 9.83
C GLY A 49 11.07 -5.19 8.73
N LYS A 50 12.32 -5.35 8.27
CA LYS A 50 12.93 -4.46 7.26
C LYS A 50 12.11 -4.38 5.96
N PRO A 51 11.61 -5.49 5.38
CA PRO A 51 10.86 -5.43 4.12
C PRO A 51 9.60 -4.55 4.19
N GLY A 52 8.82 -4.65 5.28
CA GLY A 52 7.61 -3.82 5.42
C GLY A 52 7.89 -2.35 5.72
N LYS A 53 9.04 -2.02 6.35
CA LYS A 53 9.47 -0.62 6.48
C LYS A 53 9.89 -0.01 5.14
N ILE A 54 10.62 -0.77 4.33
CA ILE A 54 11.03 -0.34 2.99
C ILE A 54 9.80 -0.17 2.10
N ALA A 55 8.91 -1.17 2.05
CA ALA A 55 7.65 -1.09 1.31
C ALA A 55 6.76 0.05 1.81
N GLY A 56 6.79 0.36 3.11
CA GLY A 56 6.03 1.49 3.67
C GLY A 56 6.57 2.84 3.22
N LEU A 57 7.89 3.00 3.13
CA LEU A 57 8.49 4.20 2.56
C LEU A 57 8.17 4.34 1.07
N ILE A 58 8.24 3.24 0.33
CA ILE A 58 7.87 3.21 -1.10
C ILE A 58 6.41 3.65 -1.27
N SER A 59 5.49 3.09 -0.48
CA SER A 59 4.07 3.47 -0.53
C SER A 59 3.84 4.95 -0.20
N VAL A 60 4.55 5.53 0.77
CA VAL A 60 4.45 6.98 1.06
C VAL A 60 4.93 7.81 -0.13
N VAL A 61 6.03 7.41 -0.76
CA VAL A 61 6.60 8.14 -1.90
C VAL A 61 5.69 8.04 -3.12
N GLU A 62 5.11 6.87 -3.37
CA GLU A 62 4.18 6.66 -4.49
C GLU A 62 2.92 7.50 -4.34
N GLU A 63 2.32 7.51 -3.14
CA GLU A 63 1.11 8.30 -2.84
C GLU A 63 1.39 9.81 -2.80
N ALA A 64 2.63 10.23 -2.46
CA ALA A 64 3.01 11.64 -2.45
C ALA A 64 3.34 12.19 -3.85
N LEU A 65 3.53 11.32 -4.84
CA LEU A 65 3.85 11.70 -6.21
C LEU A 65 2.58 11.64 -7.07
N PRO A 66 2.14 12.77 -7.66
CA PRO A 66 0.92 12.78 -8.46
C PRO A 66 1.06 11.85 -9.67
N GLY A 67 0.13 10.91 -9.83
CA GLY A 67 0.11 9.95 -10.94
C GLY A 67 0.92 8.67 -10.70
N PHE A 68 1.59 8.53 -9.55
CA PHE A 68 2.30 7.30 -9.14
C PHE A 68 1.48 6.44 -8.17
N ASP A 69 0.38 6.98 -7.66
CA ASP A 69 -0.65 6.31 -6.86
C ASP A 69 -1.40 5.20 -7.63
N VAL A 70 -1.01 4.89 -8.87
CA VAL A 70 -1.49 3.75 -9.70
C VAL A 70 -0.76 2.43 -9.40
N ILE A 71 0.22 2.42 -8.49
CA ILE A 71 1.01 1.21 -8.20
C ILE A 71 0.38 0.45 -7.01
N PRO A 72 -0.05 -0.82 -7.18
CA PRO A 72 -0.72 -1.59 -6.13
C PRO A 72 0.28 -2.17 -5.12
N THR A 73 0.93 -1.30 -4.35
CA THR A 73 2.10 -1.64 -3.53
C THR A 73 1.81 -2.57 -2.36
N PHE A 74 0.61 -2.56 -1.78
CA PHE A 74 0.24 -3.57 -0.77
C PHE A 74 0.15 -4.97 -1.38
N THR A 75 -0.44 -5.08 -2.57
CA THR A 75 -0.52 -6.34 -3.31
C THR A 75 0.86 -6.81 -3.76
N LEU A 76 1.72 -5.92 -4.25
CA LEU A 76 3.10 -6.27 -4.62
C LEU A 76 3.89 -6.77 -3.41
N MET A 77 3.75 -6.12 -2.25
CA MET A 77 4.40 -6.57 -1.02
C MET A 77 3.88 -7.93 -0.56
N TRP A 78 2.59 -8.21 -0.76
CA TRP A 78 2.03 -9.54 -0.53
C TRP A 78 2.67 -10.59 -1.44
N ILE A 79 2.79 -10.31 -2.74
CA ILE A 79 3.42 -11.23 -3.71
C ILE A 79 4.87 -11.47 -3.32
N TYR A 80 5.62 -10.40 -3.03
CA TYR A 80 7.00 -10.50 -2.55
C TYR A 80 7.11 -11.41 -1.32
N THR A 81 6.23 -11.23 -0.33
CA THR A 81 6.28 -11.97 0.93
C THR A 81 5.83 -13.42 0.81
N TYR A 82 4.88 -13.75 -0.05
CA TYR A 82 4.23 -15.07 -0.05
C TYR A 82 4.44 -15.90 -1.31
N VAL A 83 5.06 -15.33 -2.35
CA VAL A 83 5.41 -16.01 -3.60
C VAL A 83 6.93 -16.11 -3.74
N PHE A 84 7.63 -14.98 -3.66
CA PHE A 84 9.09 -14.92 -3.91
C PHE A 84 9.93 -15.18 -2.67
N ASN A 85 9.57 -14.57 -1.55
CA ASN A 85 10.26 -14.73 -0.27
C ASN A 85 9.47 -15.69 0.61
N LYS A 86 9.36 -16.96 0.21
CA LYS A 86 8.77 -18.03 1.02
C LYS A 86 9.56 -18.18 2.34
N LYS A 87 9.21 -17.36 3.33
CA LYS A 87 9.30 -17.78 4.73
C LYS A 87 8.11 -18.66 5.05
#